data_AF-A0A7G9B8B9-F1
#
_entry.id   AF-A0A7G9B8B9-F1
#
_cell.length_a   1.000
_cell.length_b   1.000
_cell.length_c   1.000
_cell.angle_alpha   90.00
_cell.angle_beta   90.00
_cell.angle_gamma   90.00
#
_symmetry.space_group_name_H-M   'P 1'
#
loop_
_entity.id
_entity.type
_entity.pdbx_description
1 polymer ?
#
loop_
_entity_poly.entity_id
_entity_poly.type
_entity_poly.pdbx_seq_one_letter_code
_entity_poly.pdbx_strand_id
1 'polypeptide(L)'
;MRPKVEPAQDAGPLPKGKRKTPAIKEAGRGRAVRHAKPVAGSSRRVVKTADHAGRAAAQTGRGATRAAQSAKAAHVAQQTARFRQAAKQAGSAAKKAAAKAGNALRAIYAAAKSLIAAAAAGGSVVLALLVLICVVGLLIASPFGILFANEPADSTSVALSTAIAQINEEYAGKLEELQAGDYDQIIIDGAPPDWREVVAVFAVKTAGTNDGVDVVTLDAGRVERLREVFWDMVSLSSEAETIDHPDSDPDDGEDDSWTETILTISVTGKTVDEMREHYAFTDEQNDMLDDLLENLDLLGGAIGNLAVTEADAKKLLASLPAGLSAERREIIETACQLVGKVNYFWGGKSLVLGWDSRWGTTMQVTAPGSSSSGTYRPYGMDCSGYVDWVFYNATGGEYIIGHGGGASAQHTYCTTISWDEALPGDLVFYPEDSHVGIVGGRDESGNLLIIHCASGYNNVVITGIEGFTSIGRPVYFSD
;
A
#
# COMPACT_ATOMS: atom_id res chain seq x y z
N MET A 1 58.22 -29.82 -1.80
CA MET A 1 57.41 -30.80 -2.56
C MET A 1 55.97 -30.71 -2.05
N ARG A 2 54.97 -30.67 -2.92
CA ARG A 2 53.55 -30.69 -2.52
C ARG A 2 53.01 -32.12 -2.66
N PRO A 3 52.25 -32.67 -1.68
CA PRO A 3 51.50 -33.89 -1.91
C PRO A 3 50.37 -33.64 -2.93
N LYS A 4 50.01 -34.67 -3.68
CA LYS A 4 49.03 -34.63 -4.77
C LYS A 4 47.70 -35.16 -4.24
N VAL A 5 46.62 -34.37 -4.33
CA VAL A 5 45.26 -34.81 -3.97
C VAL A 5 44.62 -35.46 -5.20
N GLU A 6 43.94 -36.58 -5.00
CA GLU A 6 43.19 -37.29 -6.04
C GLU A 6 41.73 -36.78 -6.14
N PRO A 7 41.14 -36.69 -7.33
CA PRO A 7 39.74 -36.30 -7.50
C PRO A 7 38.79 -37.50 -7.38
N ALA A 8 37.76 -37.37 -6.55
CA ALA A 8 36.60 -38.24 -6.44
C ALA A 8 35.41 -37.42 -5.89
N GLN A 9 34.15 -37.61 -6.30
CA GLN A 9 33.56 -38.52 -7.28
C GLN A 9 32.26 -37.90 -7.86
N ASP A 10 31.63 -38.54 -8.85
CA ASP A 10 30.47 -38.02 -9.60
C ASP A 10 29.31 -37.47 -8.76
N ALA A 11 28.78 -36.31 -9.18
CA ALA A 11 27.47 -35.83 -8.77
C ALA A 11 26.37 -36.40 -9.69
N GLY A 12 25.56 -37.33 -9.16
CA GLY A 12 24.48 -38.00 -9.92
C GLY A 12 23.32 -37.04 -10.30
N PRO A 13 22.71 -37.16 -11.50
CA PRO A 13 21.70 -36.20 -11.95
C PRO A 13 20.33 -36.30 -11.24
N LEU A 14 19.70 -35.15 -11.01
CA LEU A 14 18.32 -35.03 -10.50
C LEU A 14 17.27 -35.43 -11.56
N PRO A 15 16.34 -36.37 -11.28
CA PRO A 15 15.29 -36.75 -12.24
C PRO A 15 14.07 -35.81 -12.18
N LYS A 16 13.81 -35.07 -13.26
CA LYS A 16 12.53 -34.34 -13.48
C LYS A 16 11.41 -35.34 -13.81
N GLY A 17 10.28 -35.31 -13.08
CA GLY A 17 9.14 -36.19 -13.33
C GLY A 17 7.79 -35.54 -13.01
N LYS A 18 6.91 -35.40 -14.02
CA LYS A 18 5.57 -34.79 -13.86
C LYS A 18 4.46 -35.85 -13.69
N ARG A 19 3.34 -35.39 -13.08
CA ARG A 19 1.93 -35.60 -13.49
C ARG A 19 1.08 -36.70 -12.81
N LYS A 20 -0.16 -36.28 -12.53
CA LYS A 20 -1.47 -36.98 -12.46
C LYS A 20 -2.06 -37.39 -11.10
N THR A 21 -3.24 -36.81 -10.86
CA THR A 21 -4.30 -37.15 -9.91
C THR A 21 -4.92 -38.54 -10.15
N PRO A 22 -5.41 -39.20 -9.10
CA PRO A 22 -6.52 -40.14 -9.17
C PRO A 22 -7.77 -39.63 -8.41
N ALA A 23 -8.96 -40.11 -8.79
CA ALA A 23 -10.21 -39.89 -8.06
C ALA A 23 -11.00 -41.21 -7.95
N ILE A 24 -11.40 -41.56 -6.72
CA ILE A 24 -12.24 -42.70 -6.29
C ILE A 24 -12.64 -42.37 -4.83
N LYS A 25 -13.74 -42.77 -4.20
CA LYS A 25 -15.14 -43.15 -4.49
C LYS A 25 -15.70 -43.60 -3.11
N GLU A 26 -17.01 -43.73 -2.96
CA GLU A 26 -17.73 -43.92 -1.68
C GLU A 26 -17.39 -45.21 -0.88
N ALA A 27 -17.64 -45.23 0.45
CA ALA A 27 -18.82 -45.93 1.04
C ALA A 27 -18.81 -46.14 2.59
N GLY A 28 -19.99 -46.07 3.22
CA GLY A 28 -20.30 -46.56 4.59
C GLY A 28 -21.47 -45.79 5.25
N ARG A 29 -22.72 -46.28 5.36
CA ARG A 29 -23.30 -47.39 6.17
C ARG A 29 -23.02 -47.25 7.68
N GLY A 30 -23.98 -47.22 8.63
CA GLY A 30 -25.47 -47.34 8.65
C GLY A 30 -26.00 -46.93 10.05
N ARG A 31 -27.14 -47.37 10.65
CA ARG A 31 -28.29 -48.25 10.29
C ARG A 31 -29.37 -48.20 11.41
N ALA A 32 -30.64 -47.82 11.15
CA ALA A 32 -31.79 -48.08 12.05
C ALA A 32 -33.14 -48.23 11.29
N VAL A 33 -34.14 -48.94 11.84
CA VAL A 33 -35.32 -49.48 11.09
C VAL A 33 -36.60 -49.63 11.95
N ARG A 34 -37.79 -49.34 11.38
CA ARG A 34 -39.14 -50.00 11.51
C ARG A 34 -40.15 -49.24 10.59
N HIS A 35 -40.87 -49.85 9.64
CA HIS A 35 -42.13 -50.66 9.72
C HIS A 35 -43.32 -49.93 10.38
N ALA A 36 -44.57 -49.88 9.86
CA ALA A 36 -45.24 -50.34 8.61
C ALA A 36 -46.51 -49.43 8.37
N LYS A 37 -47.61 -49.66 7.61
CA LYS A 37 -48.24 -50.79 6.83
C LYS A 37 -49.29 -50.17 5.81
N PRO A 38 -49.81 -50.86 4.76
CA PRO A 38 -50.62 -50.24 3.68
C PRO A 38 -52.09 -50.76 3.53
N VAL A 39 -52.72 -50.58 2.34
CA VAL A 39 -54.07 -51.06 1.85
C VAL A 39 -55.24 -50.11 2.18
N ALA A 40 -56.24 -49.74 1.34
CA ALA A 40 -56.58 -49.84 -0.11
C ALA A 40 -57.56 -48.66 -0.46
N GLY A 41 -58.10 -48.42 -1.66
CA GLY A 41 -58.16 -49.16 -2.93
C GLY A 41 -58.72 -48.29 -4.09
N SER A 42 -59.16 -48.90 -5.22
CA SER A 42 -59.47 -48.19 -6.47
C SER A 42 -60.74 -48.68 -7.19
N SER A 43 -61.48 -47.78 -7.85
CA SER A 43 -62.13 -48.02 -9.16
C SER A 43 -62.74 -46.73 -9.76
N ARG A 44 -63.08 -46.75 -11.06
CA ARG A 44 -63.59 -45.62 -11.88
C ARG A 44 -64.91 -45.99 -12.59
N ARG A 45 -65.86 -45.04 -12.71
CA ARG A 45 -66.55 -44.53 -13.95
C ARG A 45 -67.88 -43.81 -13.59
N VAL A 46 -68.12 -42.55 -13.99
CA VAL A 46 -68.56 -42.00 -15.32
C VAL A 46 -70.05 -42.18 -15.63
N VAL A 47 -70.80 -41.07 -15.69
CA VAL A 47 -71.92 -40.72 -16.61
C VAL A 47 -71.95 -39.17 -16.78
N LYS A 48 -72.52 -38.64 -17.87
CA LYS A 48 -72.73 -37.18 -18.18
C LYS A 48 -74.21 -36.79 -18.03
N THR A 49 -74.53 -35.50 -17.81
CA THR A 49 -75.23 -34.54 -18.73
C THR A 49 -76.02 -33.44 -18.01
N ALA A 50 -76.06 -32.23 -18.63
CA ALA A 50 -77.03 -31.12 -18.51
C ALA A 50 -77.32 -30.52 -17.10
N ASP A 51 -77.12 -29.24 -16.80
CA ASP A 51 -77.60 -27.98 -17.43
C ASP A 51 -79.08 -27.64 -17.20
N HIS A 52 -79.36 -26.80 -16.19
CA HIS A 52 -80.41 -25.76 -16.21
C HIS A 52 -80.35 -24.80 -14.98
N ALA A 53 -79.41 -23.84 -14.99
CA ALA A 53 -79.38 -22.72 -14.00
C ALA A 53 -78.82 -21.39 -14.57
N GLY A 54 -78.58 -21.32 -15.89
CA GLY A 54 -77.64 -20.39 -16.53
C GLY A 54 -78.07 -18.93 -16.71
N ARG A 55 -78.86 -18.31 -15.82
CA ARG A 55 -79.22 -16.87 -15.94
C ARG A 55 -79.04 -15.97 -14.71
N ALA A 56 -78.85 -16.51 -13.50
CA ALA A 56 -78.65 -15.67 -12.31
C ALA A 56 -77.19 -15.26 -12.04
N ALA A 57 -76.20 -16.08 -12.44
CA ALA A 57 -74.79 -15.89 -12.06
C ALA A 57 -73.98 -14.98 -13.01
N ALA A 58 -74.49 -14.66 -14.21
CA ALA A 58 -73.70 -14.06 -15.29
C ALA A 58 -73.46 -12.54 -15.16
N GLN A 59 -74.23 -11.83 -14.32
CA GLN A 59 -74.11 -10.37 -14.17
C GLN A 59 -73.18 -9.97 -13.00
N THR A 60 -73.20 -10.70 -11.88
CA THR A 60 -72.37 -10.43 -10.69
C THR A 60 -70.86 -10.54 -10.97
N GLY A 61 -70.44 -11.50 -11.80
CA GLY A 61 -69.01 -11.69 -12.13
C GLY A 61 -68.37 -10.55 -12.94
N ARG A 62 -69.15 -9.79 -13.73
CA ARG A 62 -68.64 -8.68 -14.57
C ARG A 62 -68.51 -7.35 -13.82
N GLY A 63 -69.26 -7.16 -12.73
CA GLY A 63 -69.06 -6.03 -11.82
C GLY A 63 -67.79 -6.18 -10.98
N ALA A 64 -67.63 -7.32 -10.32
CA ALA A 64 -66.49 -7.60 -9.43
C ALA A 64 -65.13 -7.51 -10.13
N THR A 65 -65.02 -8.02 -11.36
CA THR A 65 -63.77 -8.01 -12.14
C THR A 65 -63.35 -6.60 -12.57
N ARG A 66 -64.29 -5.75 -13.02
CA ARG A 66 -64.01 -4.34 -13.29
C ARG A 66 -63.67 -3.56 -12.02
N ALA A 67 -64.41 -3.77 -10.93
CA ALA A 67 -64.12 -3.13 -9.65
C ALA A 67 -62.72 -3.48 -9.12
N ALA A 68 -62.30 -4.74 -9.21
CA ALA A 68 -60.96 -5.18 -8.81
C ALA A 68 -59.84 -4.58 -9.67
N GLN A 69 -60.06 -4.46 -10.99
CA GLN A 69 -59.10 -3.79 -11.89
C GLN A 69 -59.01 -2.28 -11.60
N SER A 70 -60.14 -1.59 -11.42
CA SER A 70 -60.18 -0.18 -11.04
C SER A 70 -59.51 0.07 -9.69
N ALA A 71 -59.73 -0.79 -8.69
CA ALA A 71 -59.08 -0.69 -7.39
C ALA A 71 -57.55 -0.87 -7.49
N LYS A 72 -57.08 -1.84 -8.28
CA LYS A 72 -55.64 -2.09 -8.45
C LYS A 72 -54.96 -0.96 -9.25
N ALA A 73 -55.62 -0.43 -10.29
CA ALA A 73 -55.15 0.74 -11.02
C ALA A 73 -55.13 2.01 -10.16
N ALA A 74 -56.16 2.23 -9.33
CA ALA A 74 -56.21 3.34 -8.38
C ALA A 74 -55.11 3.22 -7.30
N HIS A 75 -54.85 2.03 -6.77
CA HIS A 75 -53.80 1.81 -5.78
C HIS A 75 -52.40 2.04 -6.35
N VAL A 76 -52.13 1.58 -7.58
CA VAL A 76 -50.88 1.87 -8.29
C VAL A 76 -50.77 3.37 -8.60
N ALA A 77 -51.82 4.01 -9.12
CA ALA A 77 -51.81 5.46 -9.36
C ALA A 77 -51.60 6.27 -8.07
N GLN A 78 -52.19 5.84 -6.95
CA GLN A 78 -52.03 6.48 -5.64
C GLN A 78 -50.64 6.22 -5.04
N GLN A 79 -50.03 5.05 -5.27
CA GLN A 79 -48.62 4.81 -4.97
C GLN A 79 -47.71 5.67 -5.85
N THR A 80 -47.90 5.72 -7.17
CA THR A 80 -47.09 6.58 -8.06
C THR A 80 -47.28 8.06 -7.75
N ALA A 81 -48.47 8.51 -7.34
CA ALA A 81 -48.72 9.86 -6.86
C ALA A 81 -48.00 10.13 -5.53
N ARG A 82 -48.07 9.21 -4.56
CA ARG A 82 -47.33 9.29 -3.30
C ARG A 82 -45.81 9.24 -3.50
N PHE A 83 -45.28 8.39 -4.38
CA PHE A 83 -43.87 8.38 -4.77
C PHE A 83 -43.46 9.66 -5.50
N ARG A 84 -44.30 10.25 -6.35
CA ARG A 84 -44.03 11.55 -6.99
C ARG A 84 -44.13 12.73 -6.01
N GLN A 85 -45.01 12.66 -5.01
CA GLN A 85 -45.06 13.66 -3.93
C GLN A 85 -43.88 13.49 -2.97
N ALA A 86 -43.50 12.26 -2.62
CA ALA A 86 -42.31 11.95 -1.83
C ALA A 86 -41.03 12.35 -2.58
N ALA A 87 -40.93 12.11 -3.89
CA ALA A 87 -39.80 12.57 -4.71
C ALA A 87 -39.78 14.10 -4.86
N LYS A 88 -40.93 14.79 -4.92
CA LYS A 88 -40.99 16.25 -4.88
C LYS A 88 -40.69 16.82 -3.49
N GLN A 89 -41.04 16.13 -2.41
CA GLN A 89 -40.69 16.52 -1.05
C GLN A 89 -39.22 16.23 -0.74
N ALA A 90 -38.68 15.09 -1.15
CA ALA A 90 -37.26 14.76 -1.08
C ALA A 90 -36.43 15.71 -1.98
N GLY A 91 -36.85 15.96 -3.22
CA GLY A 91 -36.17 16.90 -4.12
C GLY A 91 -36.25 18.37 -3.67
N SER A 92 -37.32 18.79 -2.99
CA SER A 92 -37.40 20.12 -2.38
C SER A 92 -36.78 20.21 -0.99
N ALA A 93 -36.65 19.09 -0.27
CA ALA A 93 -35.83 18.97 0.95
C ALA A 93 -34.35 19.01 0.58
N ALA A 94 -33.92 18.27 -0.45
CA ALA A 94 -32.57 18.32 -1.01
C ALA A 94 -32.23 19.72 -1.54
N LYS A 95 -33.11 20.36 -2.34
CA LYS A 95 -32.89 21.76 -2.74
C LYS A 95 -32.91 22.75 -1.57
N LYS A 96 -33.66 22.50 -0.49
CA LYS A 96 -33.61 23.33 0.73
C LYS A 96 -32.39 23.02 1.61
N ALA A 97 -31.87 21.80 1.59
CA ALA A 97 -30.65 21.39 2.25
C ALA A 97 -29.44 21.99 1.54
N ALA A 98 -29.35 21.84 0.20
CA ALA A 98 -28.35 22.50 -0.64
C ALA A 98 -28.42 24.04 -0.54
N ALA A 99 -29.63 24.64 -0.54
CA ALA A 99 -29.75 26.08 -0.31
C ALA A 99 -29.37 26.51 1.12
N LYS A 100 -29.60 25.67 2.14
CA LYS A 100 -29.08 25.90 3.49
C LYS A 100 -27.56 25.72 3.55
N ALA A 101 -27.00 24.73 2.86
CA ALA A 101 -25.57 24.47 2.79
C ALA A 101 -24.83 25.61 2.09
N GLY A 102 -25.28 26.04 0.90
CA GLY A 102 -24.72 27.21 0.20
C GLY A 102 -24.86 28.53 0.98
N ASN A 103 -25.96 28.71 1.72
CA ASN A 103 -26.10 29.85 2.63
C ASN A 103 -25.23 29.72 3.90
N ALA A 104 -25.00 28.50 4.41
CA ALA A 104 -24.07 28.24 5.50
C ALA A 104 -22.63 28.46 5.04
N LEU A 105 -22.24 28.00 3.85
CA LEU A 105 -20.92 28.22 3.26
C LEU A 105 -20.65 29.72 3.06
N ARG A 106 -21.65 30.48 2.57
CA ARG A 106 -21.58 31.95 2.48
C ARG A 106 -21.54 32.62 3.85
N ALA A 107 -22.22 32.09 4.87
CA ALA A 107 -22.14 32.58 6.24
C ALA A 107 -20.78 32.27 6.88
N ILE A 108 -20.17 31.11 6.59
CA ILE A 108 -18.82 30.70 7.01
C ILE A 108 -17.78 31.59 6.33
N TYR A 109 -17.91 31.85 5.03
CA TYR A 109 -17.02 32.78 4.30
C TYR A 109 -17.14 34.22 4.82
N ALA A 110 -18.36 34.70 5.11
CA ALA A 110 -18.57 35.99 5.75
C ALA A 110 -18.01 36.03 7.19
N ALA A 111 -18.16 34.94 7.95
CA ALA A 111 -17.62 34.82 9.30
C ALA A 111 -16.09 34.81 9.28
N ALA A 112 -15.44 34.05 8.39
CA ALA A 112 -14.00 34.06 8.18
C ALA A 112 -13.49 35.47 7.83
N LYS A 113 -14.20 36.18 6.94
CA LYS A 113 -13.87 37.56 6.58
C LYS A 113 -14.04 38.56 7.75
N SER A 114 -14.92 38.27 8.72
CA SER A 114 -15.01 39.01 9.99
C SER A 114 -13.98 38.57 11.04
N LEU A 115 -13.54 37.31 11.00
CA LEU A 115 -12.57 36.73 11.94
C LEU A 115 -11.17 37.33 11.71
N ILE A 116 -10.83 37.62 10.46
CA ILE A 116 -9.62 38.38 10.08
C ILE A 116 -9.59 39.77 10.76
N ALA A 117 -10.74 40.41 10.97
CA ALA A 117 -10.83 41.67 11.72
C ALA A 117 -10.79 41.48 13.26
N ALA A 118 -11.17 40.31 13.76
CA ALA A 118 -11.13 39.97 15.19
C ALA A 118 -9.73 39.58 15.70
N ALA A 119 -8.80 39.22 14.79
CA ALA A 119 -7.43 38.84 15.12
C ALA A 119 -6.64 39.93 15.89
N ALA A 120 -7.07 41.19 15.85
CA ALA A 120 -6.50 42.29 16.61
C ALA A 120 -6.74 42.22 18.14
N ALA A 121 -7.50 41.24 18.65
CA ALA A 121 -7.99 41.19 20.03
C ALA A 121 -7.57 39.94 20.85
N GLY A 122 -6.40 39.36 20.59
CA GLY A 122 -5.62 38.60 21.60
C GLY A 122 -6.18 37.26 22.13
N GLY A 123 -7.25 36.70 21.57
CA GLY A 123 -7.93 35.49 22.07
C GLY A 123 -7.43 34.14 21.53
N SER A 124 -6.13 33.96 21.30
CA SER A 124 -5.58 32.91 20.42
C SER A 124 -5.92 31.47 20.78
N VAL A 125 -5.78 31.04 22.05
CA VAL A 125 -5.82 29.61 22.41
C VAL A 125 -7.22 28.99 22.26
N VAL A 126 -8.27 29.69 22.68
CA VAL A 126 -9.65 29.20 22.53
C VAL A 126 -10.07 29.22 21.06
N LEU A 127 -9.62 30.21 20.29
CA LEU A 127 -9.83 30.25 18.84
C LEU A 127 -9.11 29.12 18.11
N ALA A 128 -7.87 28.77 18.49
CA ALA A 128 -7.15 27.65 17.91
C ALA A 128 -7.87 26.31 18.14
N LEU A 129 -8.37 26.07 19.36
CA LEU A 129 -9.18 24.88 19.67
C LEU A 129 -10.52 24.87 18.93
N LEU A 130 -11.21 26.02 18.79
CA LEU A 130 -12.46 26.09 18.03
C LEU A 130 -12.22 25.92 16.52
N VAL A 131 -11.13 26.44 15.97
CA VAL A 131 -10.72 26.21 14.58
C VAL A 131 -10.37 24.73 14.39
N LEU A 132 -9.62 24.10 15.29
CA LEU A 132 -9.31 22.66 15.23
C LEU A 132 -10.59 21.80 15.26
N ILE A 133 -11.54 22.11 16.16
CA ILE A 133 -12.83 21.41 16.25
C ILE A 133 -13.71 21.67 15.00
N CYS A 134 -13.69 22.87 14.44
CA CYS A 134 -14.40 23.19 13.20
C CYS A 134 -13.76 22.54 11.97
N VAL A 135 -12.44 22.42 11.92
CA VAL A 135 -11.71 21.64 10.90
C VAL A 135 -12.10 20.17 11.03
N VAL A 136 -11.97 19.56 12.20
CA VAL A 136 -12.38 18.16 12.44
C VAL A 136 -13.86 17.92 12.11
N GLY A 137 -14.74 18.91 12.35
CA GLY A 137 -16.15 18.86 11.94
C GLY A 137 -16.39 19.00 10.43
N LEU A 138 -15.47 19.65 9.69
CA LEU A 138 -15.47 19.73 8.22
C LEU A 138 -14.85 18.48 7.56
N LEU A 139 -13.87 17.84 8.20
CA LEU A 139 -13.21 16.62 7.70
C LEU A 139 -14.21 15.48 7.40
N ILE A 140 -15.32 15.39 8.15
CA ILE A 140 -16.34 14.33 8.01
C ILE A 140 -17.05 14.35 6.63
N ALA A 141 -16.93 15.44 5.86
CA ALA A 141 -17.51 15.58 4.52
C ALA A 141 -16.52 16.20 3.51
N SER A 142 -15.21 16.02 3.70
CA SER A 142 -14.15 16.68 2.93
C SER A 142 -13.03 15.71 2.54
N PRO A 143 -12.40 15.87 1.34
CA PRO A 143 -11.22 15.10 0.94
C PRO A 143 -10.09 15.16 1.97
N PHE A 144 -9.88 16.30 2.62
CA PHE A 144 -8.84 16.44 3.64
C PHE A 144 -9.07 15.51 4.85
N GLY A 145 -10.31 15.06 5.10
CA GLY A 145 -10.59 14.08 6.16
C GLY A 145 -9.97 12.70 5.94
N ILE A 146 -9.69 12.36 4.68
CA ILE A 146 -9.02 11.12 4.25
C ILE A 146 -7.55 11.08 4.71
N LEU A 147 -6.97 12.25 5.04
CA LEU A 147 -5.53 12.43 5.29
C LEU A 147 -5.19 12.85 6.73
N PHE A 148 -6.19 13.10 7.59
CA PHE A 148 -5.97 13.73 8.91
C PHE A 148 -6.76 13.12 10.09
N ALA A 149 -7.28 11.89 9.95
CA ALA A 149 -7.96 11.17 11.04
C ALA A 149 -7.04 10.14 11.72
N ASN A 150 -7.15 9.99 13.05
CA ASN A 150 -6.32 9.09 13.86
C ASN A 150 -7.10 7.82 14.30
N GLU A 151 -6.38 6.74 14.62
CA GLU A 151 -6.82 5.34 14.58
C GLU A 151 -8.01 4.92 15.48
N PRO A 152 -8.86 3.99 14.99
CA PRO A 152 -9.44 2.90 15.80
C PRO A 152 -8.51 1.66 15.81
N ALA A 153 -8.53 0.89 16.90
CA ALA A 153 -7.49 -0.10 17.22
C ALA A 153 -7.71 -1.53 16.66
N ASP A 154 -8.17 -1.68 15.41
CA ASP A 154 -8.47 -2.98 14.80
C ASP A 154 -7.39 -3.47 13.80
N SER A 155 -7.02 -4.75 13.89
CA SER A 155 -5.79 -5.33 13.31
C SER A 155 -5.86 -5.67 11.80
N THR A 156 -6.51 -4.84 10.99
CA THR A 156 -6.65 -5.05 9.53
C THR A 156 -6.44 -3.77 8.70
N SER A 157 -5.86 -2.74 9.30
CA SER A 157 -5.46 -1.49 8.64
C SER A 157 -3.99 -1.51 8.22
N VAL A 158 -3.68 -1.05 7.01
CA VAL A 158 -2.30 -0.88 6.52
C VAL A 158 -1.96 0.61 6.47
N ALA A 159 -0.70 0.98 6.72
CA ALA A 159 -0.24 2.36 6.55
C ALA A 159 -0.22 2.77 5.07
N LEU A 160 -0.48 4.05 4.76
CA LEU A 160 -0.36 4.56 3.39
C LEU A 160 1.06 4.38 2.84
N SER A 161 2.08 4.64 3.66
CA SER A 161 3.48 4.47 3.28
C SER A 161 3.90 3.00 3.11
N THR A 162 3.31 2.06 3.88
CA THR A 162 3.50 0.62 3.65
C THR A 162 2.82 0.15 2.37
N ALA A 163 1.60 0.63 2.08
CA ALA A 163 0.92 0.35 0.81
C ALA A 163 1.72 0.87 -0.40
N ILE A 164 2.29 2.08 -0.29
CA ILE A 164 3.21 2.66 -1.28
C ILE A 164 4.45 1.79 -1.45
N ALA A 165 5.07 1.30 -0.36
CA ALA A 165 6.22 0.41 -0.44
C ALA A 165 5.91 -0.95 -1.10
N GLN A 166 4.75 -1.55 -0.81
CA GLN A 166 4.30 -2.79 -1.45
C GLN A 166 4.07 -2.61 -2.96
N ILE A 167 3.56 -1.45 -3.39
CA ILE A 167 3.37 -1.15 -4.82
C ILE A 167 4.73 -0.85 -5.49
N ASN A 168 5.64 -0.16 -4.80
CA ASN A 168 7.03 0.01 -5.25
C ASN A 168 7.77 -1.33 -5.37
N GLU A 169 7.49 -2.31 -4.50
CA GLU A 169 8.04 -3.67 -4.58
C GLU A 169 7.51 -4.43 -5.82
N GLU A 170 6.20 -4.36 -6.11
CA GLU A 170 5.65 -4.93 -7.35
C GLU A 170 6.26 -4.26 -8.60
N TYR A 171 6.40 -2.94 -8.58
CA TYR A 171 6.99 -2.17 -9.68
C TYR A 171 8.49 -2.45 -9.85
N ALA A 172 9.23 -2.61 -8.75
CA ALA A 172 10.62 -3.09 -8.76
C ALA A 172 10.71 -4.49 -9.36
N GLY A 173 9.80 -5.40 -8.99
CA GLY A 173 9.72 -6.75 -9.54
C GLY A 173 9.49 -6.75 -11.05
N LYS A 174 8.60 -5.91 -11.58
CA LYS A 174 8.39 -5.79 -13.04
C LYS A 174 9.58 -5.16 -13.76
N LEU A 175 10.26 -4.17 -13.16
CA LEU A 175 11.51 -3.67 -13.71
C LEU A 175 12.59 -4.77 -13.73
N GLU A 176 12.67 -5.61 -12.69
CA GLU A 176 13.62 -6.73 -12.62
C GLU A 176 13.28 -7.83 -13.65
N GLU A 177 12.00 -8.13 -13.88
CA GLU A 177 11.53 -9.03 -14.95
C GLU A 177 11.83 -8.50 -16.36
N LEU A 178 11.67 -7.19 -16.63
CA LEU A 178 11.98 -6.58 -17.93
C LEU A 178 13.50 -6.50 -18.19
N GLN A 179 14.30 -6.34 -17.15
CA GLN A 179 15.77 -6.31 -17.22
C GLN A 179 16.41 -7.71 -17.16
N ALA A 180 15.61 -8.79 -17.11
CA ALA A 180 16.09 -10.17 -17.02
C ALA A 180 16.64 -10.70 -18.35
N GLY A 181 17.83 -10.25 -18.72
CA GLY A 181 18.58 -10.72 -19.89
C GLY A 181 20.08 -10.41 -19.76
N ASP A 182 20.83 -10.74 -20.81
CA ASP A 182 22.23 -10.36 -20.97
C ASP A 182 22.23 -9.16 -21.94
N TYR A 183 22.54 -7.97 -21.42
CA TYR A 183 22.42 -6.69 -22.12
C TYR A 183 23.64 -5.82 -21.80
N ASP A 184 24.33 -5.33 -22.83
CA ASP A 184 25.52 -4.49 -22.69
C ASP A 184 25.16 -3.10 -22.13
N GLN A 185 23.97 -2.60 -22.48
CA GLN A 185 23.41 -1.37 -21.92
C GLN A 185 21.91 -1.51 -21.61
N ILE A 186 21.49 -0.92 -20.49
CA ILE A 186 20.07 -0.71 -20.14
C ILE A 186 19.81 0.80 -20.10
N ILE A 187 18.71 1.23 -20.73
CA ILE A 187 18.21 2.61 -20.77
C ILE A 187 16.78 2.62 -20.22
N ILE A 188 16.50 3.53 -19.29
CA ILE A 188 15.13 3.91 -18.93
C ILE A 188 14.77 5.21 -19.65
N ASP A 189 13.68 5.20 -20.40
CA ASP A 189 13.00 6.39 -20.91
C ASP A 189 11.75 6.68 -20.05
N GLY A 190 11.53 7.94 -19.71
CA GLY A 190 10.43 8.36 -18.83
C GLY A 190 10.59 7.96 -17.36
N ALA A 191 9.48 8.06 -16.62
CA ALA A 191 9.37 7.83 -15.18
C ALA A 191 7.90 7.59 -14.78
N PRO A 192 7.61 6.93 -13.64
CA PRO A 192 6.25 6.93 -13.08
C PRO A 192 5.90 8.32 -12.50
N PRO A 193 4.60 8.68 -12.38
CA PRO A 193 4.17 9.93 -11.76
C PRO A 193 4.58 10.04 -10.28
N ASP A 194 4.55 11.25 -9.73
CA ASP A 194 4.93 11.46 -8.32
C ASP A 194 3.92 10.78 -7.39
N TRP A 195 4.39 10.12 -6.33
CA TRP A 195 3.51 9.44 -5.37
C TRP A 195 2.48 10.37 -4.72
N ARG A 196 2.76 11.68 -4.64
CA ARG A 196 1.80 12.70 -4.20
C ARG A 196 0.64 12.88 -5.19
N GLU A 197 0.92 12.83 -6.49
CA GLU A 197 -0.09 12.89 -7.56
C GLU A 197 -0.94 11.62 -7.57
N VAL A 198 -0.31 10.44 -7.47
CA VAL A 198 -1.00 9.13 -7.38
C VAL A 198 -1.93 9.09 -6.16
N VAL A 199 -1.47 9.57 -5.01
CA VAL A 199 -2.30 9.69 -3.79
C VAL A 199 -3.43 10.71 -3.94
N ALA A 200 -3.21 11.85 -4.59
CA ALA A 200 -4.27 12.82 -4.86
C ALA A 200 -5.35 12.26 -5.78
N VAL A 201 -4.97 11.62 -6.90
CA VAL A 201 -5.90 10.94 -7.82
C VAL A 201 -6.66 9.82 -7.11
N PHE A 202 -6.00 9.02 -6.26
CA PHE A 202 -6.65 7.98 -5.45
C PHE A 202 -7.65 8.55 -4.43
N ALA A 203 -7.29 9.64 -3.75
CA ALA A 203 -8.19 10.32 -2.81
C ALA A 203 -9.45 10.82 -3.52
N VAL A 204 -9.32 11.43 -4.70
CA VAL A 204 -10.44 11.94 -5.51
C VAL A 204 -11.30 10.81 -6.13
N LYS A 205 -10.68 9.73 -6.62
CA LYS A 205 -11.37 8.51 -7.10
C LYS A 205 -12.22 7.86 -6.01
N THR A 206 -11.80 7.98 -4.74
CA THR A 206 -12.47 7.40 -3.57
C THR A 206 -13.50 8.37 -2.95
N ALA A 207 -13.22 9.67 -2.96
CA ALA A 207 -14.08 10.73 -2.43
C ALA A 207 -15.30 10.97 -3.34
N GLY A 208 -16.37 10.18 -3.13
CA GLY A 208 -17.63 10.30 -3.87
C GLY A 208 -18.48 9.03 -3.88
N THR A 209 -17.90 7.87 -3.58
CA THR A 209 -18.66 6.64 -3.35
C THR A 209 -19.52 6.80 -2.10
N ASN A 210 -20.84 6.61 -2.20
CA ASN A 210 -21.83 7.10 -1.24
C ASN A 210 -21.92 6.35 0.12
N ASP A 211 -20.93 5.52 0.45
CA ASP A 211 -20.83 4.87 1.75
C ASP A 211 -20.01 5.76 2.71
N GLY A 212 -20.71 6.70 3.37
CA GLY A 212 -20.14 7.64 4.34
C GLY A 212 -19.74 6.97 5.66
N VAL A 213 -18.70 6.11 5.61
CA VAL A 213 -18.16 5.33 6.74
C VAL A 213 -16.64 5.39 6.70
N ASP A 214 -16.03 5.55 7.88
CA ASP A 214 -14.60 5.72 8.18
C ASP A 214 -13.61 5.55 7.03
N VAL A 215 -12.97 6.66 6.62
CA VAL A 215 -11.75 6.67 5.79
C VAL A 215 -10.49 6.78 6.67
N VAL A 216 -10.56 6.21 7.88
CA VAL A 216 -9.52 6.29 8.93
C VAL A 216 -8.52 5.13 8.84
N THR A 217 -8.81 4.13 8.01
CA THR A 217 -8.02 2.90 7.85
C THR A 217 -7.97 2.47 6.39
N LEU A 218 -6.79 2.11 5.87
CA LEU A 218 -6.72 1.35 4.61
C LEU A 218 -7.01 -0.12 4.92
N ASP A 219 -8.26 -0.55 4.70
CA ASP A 219 -8.55 -1.97 4.56
C ASP A 219 -7.80 -2.56 3.35
N ALA A 220 -7.65 -3.88 3.27
CA ALA A 220 -6.95 -4.53 2.17
C ALA A 220 -7.54 -4.20 0.77
N GLY A 221 -8.83 -3.89 0.70
CA GLY A 221 -9.49 -3.43 -0.53
C GLY A 221 -9.24 -1.95 -0.85
N ARG A 222 -8.78 -1.12 0.10
CA ARG A 222 -8.25 0.24 -0.15
C ARG A 222 -6.80 0.20 -0.63
N VAL A 223 -5.97 -0.72 -0.11
CA VAL A 223 -4.62 -0.97 -0.63
C VAL A 223 -4.68 -1.41 -2.10
N GLU A 224 -5.56 -2.37 -2.42
CA GLU A 224 -5.77 -2.80 -3.81
C GLU A 224 -6.26 -1.65 -4.71
N ARG A 225 -7.13 -0.76 -4.23
CA ARG A 225 -7.57 0.42 -5.00
C ARG A 225 -6.47 1.47 -5.21
N LEU A 226 -5.52 1.62 -4.29
CA LEU A 226 -4.33 2.48 -4.50
C LEU A 226 -3.39 1.85 -5.54
N ARG A 227 -3.20 0.53 -5.45
CA ARG A 227 -2.47 -0.28 -6.44
C ARG A 227 -3.11 -0.19 -7.84
N GLU A 228 -4.43 -0.28 -7.95
CA GLU A 228 -5.18 -0.02 -9.18
C GLU A 228 -4.89 1.38 -9.73
N VAL A 229 -4.92 2.43 -8.90
CA VAL A 229 -4.63 3.80 -9.37
C VAL A 229 -3.20 3.95 -9.87
N PHE A 230 -2.22 3.38 -9.16
CA PHE A 230 -0.83 3.39 -9.61
C PHE A 230 -0.67 2.71 -10.99
N TRP A 231 -1.25 1.52 -11.19
CA TRP A 231 -1.16 0.80 -12.47
C TRP A 231 -2.08 1.35 -13.57
N ASP A 232 -3.16 2.04 -13.22
CA ASP A 232 -3.92 2.86 -14.18
C ASP A 232 -3.08 4.10 -14.61
N MET A 233 -2.18 4.60 -13.76
CA MET A 233 -1.31 5.76 -14.03
C MET A 233 0.05 5.42 -14.66
N VAL A 234 0.53 4.18 -14.56
CA VAL A 234 1.86 3.75 -15.03
C VAL A 234 1.77 2.64 -16.07
N SER A 235 2.27 2.92 -17.27
CA SER A 235 2.50 1.92 -18.33
C SER A 235 3.99 1.57 -18.44
N LEU A 236 4.28 0.30 -18.69
CA LEU A 236 5.63 -0.22 -18.94
C LEU A 236 5.70 -0.93 -20.29
N SER A 237 6.74 -0.64 -21.07
CA SER A 237 7.09 -1.38 -22.29
C SER A 237 8.61 -1.49 -22.43
N SER A 238 9.08 -2.50 -23.17
CA SER A 238 10.50 -2.76 -23.39
C SER A 238 10.78 -3.14 -24.84
N GLU A 239 11.83 -2.58 -25.42
CA GLU A 239 12.36 -2.93 -26.73
C GLU A 239 13.87 -3.18 -26.60
N ALA A 240 14.40 -4.19 -27.30
CA ALA A 240 15.82 -4.52 -27.30
C ALA A 240 16.35 -4.47 -28.73
N GLU A 241 17.38 -3.67 -28.95
CA GLU A 241 18.05 -3.50 -30.23
C GLU A 241 19.46 -4.11 -30.15
N THR A 242 19.84 -4.89 -31.17
CA THR A 242 21.22 -5.38 -31.33
C THR A 242 21.90 -4.61 -32.45
N ILE A 243 23.05 -4.01 -32.14
CA ILE A 243 23.88 -3.23 -33.04
C ILE A 243 25.11 -4.06 -33.39
N ASP A 244 25.29 -4.36 -34.68
CA ASP A 244 26.50 -5.00 -35.20
C ASP A 244 27.60 -3.93 -35.39
N HIS A 245 28.67 -3.99 -34.60
CA HIS A 245 29.85 -3.13 -34.76
C HIS A 245 30.88 -3.86 -35.65
N PRO A 246 31.14 -3.37 -36.88
CA PRO A 246 32.05 -4.02 -37.81
C PRO A 246 33.52 -3.83 -37.40
N ASP A 247 34.35 -4.74 -37.90
CA ASP A 247 35.82 -4.71 -37.88
C ASP A 247 36.37 -3.31 -38.22
N SER A 248 37.28 -2.82 -37.38
CA SER A 248 37.83 -1.45 -37.46
C SER A 248 38.97 -1.26 -38.47
N ASP A 249 39.68 -2.32 -38.86
CA ASP A 249 40.61 -2.32 -40.01
C ASP A 249 40.67 -3.72 -40.69
N PRO A 250 39.69 -4.05 -41.56
CA PRO A 250 39.54 -5.40 -42.14
C PRO A 250 40.64 -5.82 -43.13
N ASP A 251 41.69 -5.00 -43.32
CA ASP A 251 42.89 -5.33 -44.09
C ASP A 251 44.09 -5.73 -43.17
N ASP A 252 44.01 -5.58 -41.83
CA ASP A 252 45.14 -5.84 -40.92
C ASP A 252 45.27 -7.32 -40.48
N GLY A 253 44.14 -8.01 -40.34
CA GLY A 253 44.03 -9.45 -40.04
C GLY A 253 43.63 -9.82 -38.60
N GLU A 254 43.31 -8.85 -37.73
CA GLU A 254 42.77 -9.05 -36.39
C GLU A 254 41.28 -8.62 -36.32
N ASP A 255 40.35 -9.57 -36.51
CA ASP A 255 38.89 -9.35 -36.43
C ASP A 255 38.48 -8.87 -35.02
N ASP A 256 38.25 -7.56 -34.87
CA ASP A 256 37.80 -6.89 -33.65
C ASP A 256 36.28 -6.62 -33.61
N SER A 257 35.52 -7.21 -34.55
CA SER A 257 34.06 -7.01 -34.64
C SER A 257 33.31 -7.55 -33.43
N TRP A 258 32.25 -6.86 -33.03
CA TRP A 258 31.46 -7.19 -31.84
C TRP A 258 29.99 -6.78 -31.99
N THR A 259 29.13 -7.26 -31.09
CA THR A 259 27.69 -6.98 -31.09
C THR A 259 27.30 -6.36 -29.75
N GLU A 260 26.55 -5.26 -29.78
CA GLU A 260 26.04 -4.57 -28.60
C GLU A 260 24.52 -4.76 -28.52
N THR A 261 23.98 -5.24 -27.40
CA THR A 261 22.52 -5.35 -27.20
C THR A 261 22.04 -4.36 -26.16
N ILE A 262 21.29 -3.36 -26.62
CA ILE A 262 20.76 -2.26 -25.81
C ILE A 262 19.29 -2.53 -25.49
N LEU A 263 18.95 -2.61 -24.21
CA LEU A 263 17.57 -2.66 -23.72
C LEU A 263 17.08 -1.25 -23.42
N THR A 264 16.00 -0.82 -24.09
CA THR A 264 15.25 0.39 -23.72
C THR A 264 13.93 0.01 -23.07
N ILE A 265 13.72 0.44 -21.83
CA ILE A 265 12.43 0.34 -21.12
C ILE A 265 11.79 1.73 -21.06
N SER A 266 10.59 1.87 -21.61
CA SER A 266 9.78 3.07 -21.48
C SER A 266 8.84 2.95 -20.28
N VAL A 267 8.92 3.92 -19.38
CA VAL A 267 8.02 4.10 -18.24
C VAL A 267 7.15 5.32 -18.52
N THR A 268 5.92 5.10 -18.99
CA THR A 268 4.99 6.18 -19.31
C THR A 268 4.04 6.42 -18.14
N GLY A 269 4.29 7.49 -17.39
CA GLY A 269 3.34 8.04 -16.44
C GLY A 269 2.27 8.91 -17.12
N LYS A 270 0.99 8.67 -16.79
CA LYS A 270 -0.10 9.59 -17.14
C LYS A 270 -0.09 10.81 -16.21
N THR A 271 -0.31 11.97 -16.79
CA THR A 271 -0.54 13.22 -16.06
C THR A 271 -1.86 13.18 -15.28
N VAL A 272 -2.01 14.04 -14.27
CA VAL A 272 -3.24 14.14 -13.48
C VAL A 272 -4.45 14.54 -14.34
N ASP A 273 -4.26 15.37 -15.36
CA ASP A 273 -5.33 15.78 -16.27
C ASP A 273 -5.80 14.63 -17.18
N GLU A 274 -4.89 13.78 -17.68
CA GLU A 274 -5.27 12.53 -18.35
C GLU A 274 -6.07 11.59 -17.42
N MET A 275 -5.81 11.62 -16.11
CA MET A 275 -6.58 10.84 -15.14
C MET A 275 -7.97 11.41 -14.87
N ARG A 276 -8.18 12.74 -14.98
CA ARG A 276 -9.53 13.35 -14.97
C ARG A 276 -10.39 12.79 -16.10
N GLU A 277 -9.83 12.73 -17.31
CA GLU A 277 -10.51 12.16 -18.49
C GLU A 277 -10.69 10.64 -18.35
N HIS A 278 -9.64 9.92 -17.93
CA HIS A 278 -9.65 8.45 -17.83
C HIS A 278 -10.69 7.91 -16.85
N TYR A 279 -10.89 8.58 -15.71
CA TYR A 279 -11.92 8.22 -14.73
C TYR A 279 -13.23 9.01 -14.88
N ALA A 280 -13.29 9.97 -15.82
CA ALA A 280 -14.43 10.87 -16.03
C ALA A 280 -14.90 11.57 -14.73
N PHE A 281 -13.95 12.19 -14.01
CA PHE A 281 -14.21 12.94 -12.78
C PHE A 281 -15.21 14.09 -13.02
N THR A 282 -16.15 14.29 -12.08
CA THR A 282 -17.12 15.40 -12.13
C THR A 282 -16.45 16.75 -11.88
N ASP A 283 -17.12 17.86 -12.23
CA ASP A 283 -16.67 19.22 -11.94
C ASP A 283 -16.24 19.37 -10.46
N GLU A 284 -17.03 18.83 -9.52
CA GLU A 284 -16.69 18.87 -8.08
C GLU A 284 -15.51 17.96 -7.68
N GLN A 285 -15.24 16.89 -8.43
CA GLN A 285 -14.04 16.07 -8.26
C GLN A 285 -12.80 16.74 -8.86
N ASN A 286 -12.96 17.53 -9.92
CA ASN A 286 -11.89 18.29 -10.55
C ASN A 286 -11.45 19.47 -9.66
N ASP A 287 -12.39 20.32 -9.21
CA ASP A 287 -12.14 21.37 -8.22
C ASP A 287 -11.38 20.81 -6.98
N MET A 288 -11.83 19.64 -6.51
CA MET A 288 -11.26 18.93 -5.36
C MET A 288 -9.85 18.35 -5.61
N LEU A 289 -9.52 18.03 -6.86
CA LEU A 289 -8.20 17.57 -7.25
C LEU A 289 -7.22 18.75 -7.31
N ASP A 290 -7.66 19.89 -7.85
CA ASP A 290 -6.88 21.13 -7.88
C ASP A 290 -6.58 21.64 -6.45
N ASP A 291 -7.57 21.64 -5.54
CA ASP A 291 -7.38 21.95 -4.11
C ASP A 291 -6.30 21.06 -3.45
N LEU A 292 -6.18 19.79 -3.86
CA LEU A 292 -5.15 18.87 -3.36
C LEU A 292 -3.78 19.11 -4.02
N LEU A 293 -3.76 19.41 -5.33
CA LEU A 293 -2.53 19.69 -6.07
C LEU A 293 -1.86 21.01 -5.62
N GLU A 294 -2.63 22.06 -5.31
CA GLU A 294 -2.09 23.29 -4.71
C GLU A 294 -1.44 23.06 -3.33
N ASN A 295 -1.69 21.90 -2.70
CA ASN A 295 -1.18 21.52 -1.38
C ASN A 295 -0.21 20.31 -1.42
N LEU A 296 0.40 19.99 -2.58
CA LEU A 296 1.31 18.85 -2.77
C LEU A 296 2.46 18.77 -1.73
N ASP A 297 2.99 19.87 -1.23
CA ASP A 297 4.06 19.83 -0.22
C ASP A 297 3.54 19.43 1.17
N LEU A 298 2.29 19.78 1.50
CA LEU A 298 1.60 19.24 2.68
C LEU A 298 1.26 17.76 2.51
N LEU A 299 0.97 17.31 1.27
CA LEU A 299 0.82 15.88 0.95
C LEU A 299 2.14 15.12 1.04
N GLY A 300 3.26 15.68 0.59
CA GLY A 300 4.59 15.10 0.77
C GLY A 300 4.96 14.98 2.25
N GLY A 301 4.70 16.04 3.02
CA GLY A 301 4.77 16.01 4.48
C GLY A 301 3.88 14.92 5.08
N ALA A 302 2.63 14.77 4.62
CA ALA A 302 1.72 13.74 5.10
C ALA A 302 2.14 12.32 4.70
N ILE A 303 2.70 12.07 3.50
CA ILE A 303 3.14 10.72 3.08
C ILE A 303 4.28 10.22 3.96
N GLY A 304 5.24 11.10 4.32
CA GLY A 304 6.30 10.77 5.28
C GLY A 304 5.83 10.74 6.75
N ASN A 305 4.96 11.68 7.15
CA ASN A 305 4.62 11.96 8.55
C ASN A 305 3.26 11.41 9.01
N LEU A 306 2.48 10.76 8.14
CA LEU A 306 1.43 9.79 8.51
C LEU A 306 2.13 8.51 8.98
N ALA A 307 2.91 8.66 10.05
CA ALA A 307 3.69 7.63 10.69
C ALA A 307 2.78 6.73 11.54
N VAL A 308 1.91 5.99 10.85
CA VAL A 308 1.56 4.64 11.29
C VAL A 308 2.87 3.85 11.23
N THR A 309 3.58 3.86 12.35
CA THR A 309 4.62 2.88 12.66
C THR A 309 3.96 1.51 12.61
N GLU A 310 4.58 0.55 11.92
CA GLU A 310 4.00 -0.78 11.71
C GLU A 310 3.63 -1.48 13.03
N ALA A 311 2.68 -2.41 12.98
CA ALA A 311 2.13 -3.04 14.20
C ALA A 311 3.23 -3.67 15.08
N ASP A 312 4.20 -4.36 14.46
CA ASP A 312 5.36 -4.94 15.14
C ASP A 312 6.35 -3.89 15.65
N ALA A 313 6.52 -2.78 14.93
CA ALA A 313 7.35 -1.66 15.37
C ALA A 313 6.71 -0.89 16.54
N LYS A 314 5.38 -0.70 16.56
CA LYS A 314 4.63 -0.19 17.72
C LYS A 314 4.77 -1.12 18.92
N LYS A 315 4.67 -2.44 18.70
CA LYS A 315 4.89 -3.45 19.75
C LYS A 315 6.32 -3.40 20.29
N LEU A 316 7.32 -3.28 19.42
CA LEU A 316 8.72 -3.16 19.79
C LEU A 316 8.97 -1.91 20.65
N LEU A 317 8.47 -0.74 20.23
CA LEU A 317 8.58 0.51 21.01
C LEU A 317 7.90 0.42 22.38
N ALA A 318 6.73 -0.21 22.45
CA ALA A 318 6.03 -0.47 23.71
C ALA A 318 6.75 -1.48 24.62
N SER A 319 7.64 -2.32 24.08
CA SER A 319 8.44 -3.29 24.82
C SER A 319 9.79 -2.76 25.32
N LEU A 320 10.19 -1.54 24.93
CA LEU A 320 11.51 -0.99 25.26
C LEU A 320 11.72 -0.87 26.78
N PRO A 321 12.91 -1.24 27.31
CA PRO A 321 13.18 -1.19 28.74
C PRO A 321 12.95 0.21 29.35
N ALA A 322 12.28 0.24 30.51
CA ALA A 322 11.98 1.49 31.23
C ALA A 322 13.24 2.25 31.72
N GLY A 323 14.38 1.54 31.83
CA GLY A 323 15.69 2.12 32.15
C GLY A 323 16.63 2.30 30.95
N LEU A 324 16.11 2.22 29.72
CA LEU A 324 16.89 2.53 28.51
C LEU A 324 17.25 4.02 28.49
N SER A 325 18.48 4.36 28.08
CA SER A 325 18.93 5.74 27.98
C SER A 325 18.18 6.51 26.89
N ALA A 326 18.17 7.85 26.96
CA ALA A 326 17.44 8.69 26.02
C ALA A 326 17.98 8.56 24.59
N GLU A 327 19.30 8.44 24.45
CA GLU A 327 20.04 8.32 23.19
C GLU A 327 19.73 7.00 22.51
N ARG A 328 19.71 5.90 23.28
CA ARG A 328 19.31 4.57 22.77
C ARG A 328 17.83 4.52 22.43
N ARG A 329 16.98 5.21 23.19
CA ARG A 329 15.56 5.33 22.90
C ARG A 329 15.31 6.08 21.59
N GLU A 330 15.94 7.23 21.40
CA GLU A 330 15.82 8.04 20.18
C GLU A 330 16.32 7.28 18.94
N ILE A 331 17.42 6.52 19.06
CA ILE A 331 17.92 5.64 17.99
C ILE A 331 16.88 4.59 17.58
N ILE A 332 16.15 3.97 18.51
CA ILE A 332 15.12 2.97 18.17
C ILE A 332 13.80 3.63 17.72
N GLU A 333 13.41 4.75 18.32
CA GLU A 333 12.23 5.50 17.90
C GLU A 333 12.42 6.04 16.46
N THR A 334 13.63 6.49 16.11
CA THR A 334 14.07 6.81 14.74
C THR A 334 14.13 5.57 13.84
N ALA A 335 14.74 4.47 14.27
CA ALA A 335 14.83 3.22 13.48
C ALA A 335 13.44 2.71 13.06
N CYS A 336 12.47 2.76 13.96
CA CYS A 336 11.08 2.36 13.75
C CYS A 336 10.32 3.27 12.76
N GLN A 337 10.79 4.49 12.46
CA GLN A 337 10.07 5.41 11.56
C GLN A 337 9.97 4.87 10.13
N LEU A 338 10.98 4.13 9.65
CA LEU A 338 11.04 3.65 8.26
C LEU A 338 10.60 2.20 8.05
N VAL A 339 10.32 1.45 9.13
CA VAL A 339 9.88 0.04 9.04
C VAL A 339 8.63 -0.05 8.15
N GLY A 340 8.73 -0.87 7.10
CA GLY A 340 7.69 -1.08 6.10
C GLY A 340 7.67 -0.08 4.93
N LYS A 341 8.49 0.99 4.92
CA LYS A 341 8.26 2.17 4.07
C LYS A 341 9.31 2.48 2.99
N VAL A 342 10.54 1.94 3.09
CA VAL A 342 11.67 2.34 2.24
C VAL A 342 12.29 1.14 1.55
N ASN A 343 12.35 1.19 0.22
CA ASN A 343 12.85 0.11 -0.62
C ASN A 343 14.30 -0.27 -0.32
N TYR A 344 14.69 -1.50 -0.64
CA TYR A 344 16.11 -1.86 -0.68
C TYR A 344 16.76 -1.38 -1.97
N PHE A 345 17.87 -0.66 -1.83
CA PHE A 345 18.67 -0.15 -2.94
C PHE A 345 20.16 -0.31 -2.63
N TRP A 346 20.88 -1.12 -3.41
CA TRP A 346 22.30 -1.38 -3.19
C TRP A 346 23.14 -0.10 -3.33
N GLY A 347 23.93 0.24 -2.30
CA GLY A 347 24.65 1.51 -2.21
C GLY A 347 23.77 2.73 -1.89
N GLY A 348 22.49 2.54 -1.60
CA GLY A 348 21.55 3.61 -1.31
C GLY A 348 21.82 4.25 0.05
N LYS A 349 22.04 5.57 0.05
CA LYS A 349 22.32 6.39 1.25
C LYS A 349 21.38 7.60 1.31
N SER A 350 21.01 8.01 2.52
CA SER A 350 20.36 9.31 2.76
C SER A 350 20.92 10.00 4.00
N LEU A 351 21.14 11.31 3.86
CA LEU A 351 21.45 12.25 4.93
C LEU A 351 20.42 13.40 4.91
N VAL A 352 19.19 13.08 4.50
CA VAL A 352 18.03 13.97 4.65
C VAL A 352 17.45 13.77 6.04
N LEU A 353 17.11 14.87 6.73
CA LEU A 353 16.39 14.81 8.00
C LEU A 353 14.91 14.54 7.72
N GLY A 354 14.38 13.46 8.30
CA GLY A 354 13.06 12.94 7.99
C GLY A 354 13.01 12.22 6.63
N TRP A 355 11.94 12.45 5.88
CA TRP A 355 11.65 11.75 4.64
C TRP A 355 12.48 12.27 3.46
N ASP A 356 13.18 11.37 2.75
CA ASP A 356 13.90 11.69 1.52
C ASP A 356 12.94 11.59 0.31
N SER A 357 12.71 12.72 -0.36
CA SER A 357 11.81 12.77 -1.54
C SER A 357 12.29 11.94 -2.73
N ARG A 358 13.53 11.42 -2.70
CA ARG A 358 14.04 10.49 -3.72
C ARG A 358 13.51 9.06 -3.54
N TRP A 359 13.10 8.64 -2.33
CA TRP A 359 12.66 7.26 -2.10
C TRP A 359 11.42 6.92 -2.95
N GLY A 360 11.45 5.75 -3.60
CA GLY A 360 10.44 5.31 -4.56
C GLY A 360 10.67 5.76 -6.01
N THR A 361 11.42 6.84 -6.25
CA THR A 361 11.73 7.28 -7.63
C THR A 361 12.63 6.28 -8.35
N THR A 362 12.48 6.11 -9.67
CA THR A 362 13.28 5.13 -10.42
C THR A 362 14.72 5.63 -10.62
N MET A 363 15.71 4.88 -10.15
CA MET A 363 17.14 5.24 -10.25
C MET A 363 17.99 4.02 -10.64
N GLN A 364 19.12 4.27 -11.31
CA GLN A 364 20.12 3.24 -11.62
C GLN A 364 20.97 2.92 -10.39
N VAL A 365 21.17 1.63 -10.11
CA VAL A 365 22.08 1.14 -9.08
C VAL A 365 23.52 1.28 -9.58
N THR A 366 24.16 2.40 -9.30
CA THR A 366 25.54 2.70 -9.73
C THR A 366 26.62 2.09 -8.84
N ALA A 367 26.28 1.64 -7.64
CA ALA A 367 27.23 1.00 -6.72
C ALA A 367 27.61 -0.41 -7.23
N PRO A 368 28.90 -0.78 -7.29
CA PRO A 368 29.37 -2.07 -7.80
C PRO A 368 29.18 -3.20 -6.77
N GLY A 369 29.29 -4.45 -7.22
CA GLY A 369 29.35 -5.63 -6.35
C GLY A 369 28.01 -6.30 -6.03
N SER A 370 26.91 -5.88 -6.67
CA SER A 370 25.60 -6.55 -6.61
C SER A 370 25.22 -7.12 -7.97
N SER A 371 24.38 -8.15 -8.01
CA SER A 371 23.69 -8.58 -9.23
C SER A 371 22.71 -7.54 -9.77
N SER A 372 22.36 -6.53 -8.97
CA SER A 372 21.57 -5.37 -9.40
C SER A 372 22.43 -4.20 -9.90
N SER A 373 23.77 -4.28 -9.85
CA SER A 373 24.63 -3.18 -10.34
C SER A 373 24.40 -2.93 -11.83
N GLY A 374 24.14 -1.68 -12.21
CA GLY A 374 23.78 -1.29 -13.58
C GLY A 374 22.28 -1.30 -13.89
N THR A 375 21.47 -2.02 -13.11
CA THR A 375 20.01 -2.08 -13.32
C THR A 375 19.29 -0.90 -12.64
N TYR A 376 18.05 -0.66 -13.05
CA TYR A 376 17.17 0.39 -12.51
C TYR A 376 16.11 -0.20 -11.59
N ARG A 377 15.87 0.44 -10.43
CA ARG A 377 14.81 0.08 -9.47
C ARG A 377 14.38 1.32 -8.65
N PRO A 378 13.26 1.27 -7.90
CA PRO A 378 12.88 2.31 -6.95
C PRO A 378 13.97 2.60 -5.92
N TYR A 379 14.33 3.86 -5.78
CA TYR A 379 15.36 4.30 -4.84
C TYR A 379 14.92 4.09 -3.39
N GLY A 380 15.92 3.97 -2.53
CA GLY A 380 15.79 3.49 -1.16
C GLY A 380 17.12 3.54 -0.44
N MET A 381 17.42 2.54 0.39
CA MET A 381 18.71 2.43 1.09
C MET A 381 19.25 1.01 1.11
N ASP A 382 20.56 0.84 1.29
CA ASP A 382 21.13 -0.44 1.72
C ASP A 382 21.12 -0.57 3.25
N CYS A 383 21.51 -1.74 3.76
CA CYS A 383 21.56 -2.01 5.19
C CYS A 383 22.42 -1.02 6.01
N SER A 384 23.59 -0.64 5.49
CA SER A 384 24.47 0.35 6.11
C SER A 384 23.95 1.77 5.92
N GLY A 385 23.34 2.08 4.77
CA GLY A 385 22.73 3.38 4.51
C GLY A 385 21.54 3.67 5.41
N TYR A 386 20.73 2.66 5.72
CA TYR A 386 19.70 2.72 6.73
C TYR A 386 20.28 3.00 8.13
N VAL A 387 21.33 2.26 8.54
CA VAL A 387 22.00 2.50 9.84
C VAL A 387 22.62 3.90 9.91
N ASP A 388 23.26 4.39 8.85
CA ASP A 388 23.78 5.76 8.76
C ASP A 388 22.65 6.79 8.90
N TRP A 389 21.53 6.61 8.18
CA TRP A 389 20.37 7.51 8.27
C TRP A 389 19.77 7.54 9.68
N VAL A 390 19.70 6.40 10.38
CA VAL A 390 19.17 6.35 11.76
C VAL A 390 20.04 7.14 12.73
N PHE A 391 21.36 6.92 12.74
CA PHE A 391 22.25 7.67 13.63
C PHE A 391 22.31 9.16 13.26
N TYR A 392 22.21 9.50 11.98
CA TYR A 392 22.13 10.89 11.52
C TYR A 392 20.85 11.59 11.98
N ASN A 393 19.69 10.94 11.85
CA ASN A 393 18.41 11.53 12.22
C ASN A 393 18.22 11.64 13.74
N ALA A 394 18.58 10.59 14.49
CA ALA A 394 18.53 10.58 15.95
C ALA A 394 19.46 11.62 16.60
N THR A 395 20.47 12.10 15.87
CA THR A 395 21.38 13.18 16.32
C THR A 395 21.11 14.54 15.69
N GLY A 396 19.99 14.70 14.96
CA GLY A 396 19.64 15.96 14.29
C GLY A 396 20.58 16.39 13.17
N GLY A 397 21.43 15.47 12.68
CA GLY A 397 22.41 15.69 11.61
C GLY A 397 23.87 15.68 12.04
N GLU A 398 24.18 15.47 13.32
CA GLU A 398 25.55 15.63 13.85
C GLU A 398 26.45 14.39 13.71
N TYR A 399 25.89 13.17 13.58
CA TYR A 399 26.69 11.93 13.59
C TYR A 399 26.31 10.92 12.51
N ILE A 400 27.32 10.32 11.85
CA ILE A 400 27.16 9.26 10.83
C ILE A 400 28.11 8.12 11.18
N ILE A 401 27.58 7.02 11.70
CA ILE A 401 28.37 5.92 12.26
C ILE A 401 29.30 5.21 11.26
N GLY A 402 28.89 5.08 9.99
CA GLY A 402 29.75 4.52 8.94
C GLY A 402 30.73 5.52 8.36
N HIS A 403 30.61 6.82 8.69
CA HIS A 403 31.33 7.93 8.07
C HIS A 403 31.29 7.90 6.52
N GLY A 404 30.18 7.40 5.96
CA GLY A 404 29.96 7.21 4.51
C GLY A 404 30.38 5.85 3.95
N GLY A 405 31.00 4.99 4.75
CA GLY A 405 31.37 3.62 4.39
C GLY A 405 30.23 2.61 4.45
N GLY A 406 30.55 1.32 4.24
CA GLY A 406 29.61 0.21 4.36
C GLY A 406 29.53 -0.38 5.78
N ALA A 407 28.83 -1.51 5.92
CA ALA A 407 28.64 -2.23 7.18
C ALA A 407 29.96 -2.54 7.93
N SER A 408 31.02 -2.95 7.24
CA SER A 408 32.33 -3.19 7.87
C SER A 408 32.94 -1.92 8.49
N ALA A 409 32.76 -0.75 7.86
CA ALA A 409 33.19 0.51 8.45
C ALA A 409 32.45 0.78 9.76
N GLN A 410 31.13 0.59 9.78
CA GLN A 410 30.30 0.71 11.00
C GLN A 410 30.73 -0.27 12.10
N HIS A 411 31.15 -1.49 11.74
CA HIS A 411 31.69 -2.47 12.69
C HIS A 411 33.02 -1.99 13.33
N THR A 412 33.89 -1.29 12.59
CA THR A 412 35.12 -0.71 13.19
C THR A 412 34.85 0.39 14.22
N TYR A 413 33.66 0.99 14.22
CA TYR A 413 33.18 1.92 15.24
C TYR A 413 32.33 1.25 16.33
N CYS A 414 32.50 -0.06 16.53
CA CYS A 414 31.84 -0.83 17.60
C CYS A 414 32.86 -1.56 18.50
N THR A 415 32.55 -1.64 19.80
CA THR A 415 33.19 -2.57 20.73
C THR A 415 32.45 -3.90 20.70
N THR A 416 33.12 -5.03 20.43
CA THR A 416 32.48 -6.36 20.48
C THR A 416 31.91 -6.66 21.88
N ILE A 417 30.68 -7.18 21.93
CA ILE A 417 29.99 -7.59 23.18
C ILE A 417 29.47 -9.03 23.06
N SER A 418 28.92 -9.59 24.14
CA SER A 418 28.16 -10.85 24.06
C SER A 418 26.69 -10.64 23.65
N TRP A 419 26.03 -11.73 23.24
CA TRP A 419 24.61 -11.74 22.87
C TRP A 419 23.65 -11.58 24.06
N ASP A 420 24.11 -11.90 25.28
CA ASP A 420 23.39 -11.64 26.53
C ASP A 420 23.58 -10.19 27.04
N GLU A 421 24.72 -9.56 26.75
CA GLU A 421 24.98 -8.13 27.01
C GLU A 421 24.22 -7.17 26.06
N ALA A 422 23.59 -7.69 25.02
CA ALA A 422 22.93 -6.92 23.95
C ALA A 422 21.80 -6.00 24.46
N LEU A 423 21.89 -4.71 24.12
CA LEU A 423 20.94 -3.65 24.44
C LEU A 423 20.36 -3.01 23.16
N PRO A 424 19.15 -2.41 23.23
CA PRO A 424 18.59 -1.63 22.13
C PRO A 424 19.56 -0.55 21.64
N GLY A 425 19.82 -0.50 20.34
CA GLY A 425 20.77 0.40 19.69
C GLY A 425 22.17 -0.19 19.42
N ASP A 426 22.50 -1.36 19.98
CA ASP A 426 23.71 -2.09 19.56
C ASP A 426 23.55 -2.63 18.12
N LEU A 427 24.65 -2.87 17.39
CA LEU A 427 24.63 -3.36 16.01
C LEU A 427 24.98 -4.84 15.92
N VAL A 428 24.33 -5.54 14.97
CA VAL A 428 24.58 -6.93 14.62
C VAL A 428 25.02 -7.06 13.17
N PHE A 429 25.92 -8.00 12.88
CA PHE A 429 26.54 -8.17 11.56
C PHE A 429 26.48 -9.63 11.08
N TYR A 430 26.29 -9.80 9.77
CA TYR A 430 26.48 -11.08 9.07
C TYR A 430 27.99 -11.40 8.93
N PRO A 431 28.37 -12.63 8.55
CA PRO A 431 29.76 -12.99 8.24
C PRO A 431 30.42 -12.02 7.25
N GLU A 432 31.72 -11.76 7.48
CA GLU A 432 32.55 -10.81 6.72
C GLU A 432 31.94 -9.40 6.58
N ASP A 433 31.13 -8.99 7.56
CA ASP A 433 30.37 -7.72 7.61
C ASP A 433 29.51 -7.47 6.36
N SER A 434 29.06 -8.53 5.69
CA SER A 434 28.30 -8.48 4.43
C SER A 434 26.91 -7.82 4.55
N HIS A 435 26.40 -7.67 5.77
CA HIS A 435 25.13 -7.04 6.10
C HIS A 435 25.11 -6.61 7.59
N VAL A 436 24.30 -5.61 7.92
CA VAL A 436 24.18 -5.00 9.26
C VAL A 436 22.73 -4.72 9.65
N GLY A 437 22.43 -4.85 10.94
CA GLY A 437 21.14 -4.45 11.53
C GLY A 437 21.30 -3.85 12.93
N ILE A 438 20.26 -3.16 13.39
CA ILE A 438 20.19 -2.55 14.73
C ILE A 438 19.41 -3.49 15.66
N VAL A 439 19.94 -3.78 16.85
CA VAL A 439 19.17 -4.44 17.91
C VAL A 439 18.05 -3.48 18.33
N GLY A 440 16.81 -3.79 17.97
CA GLY A 440 15.64 -3.00 18.36
C GLY A 440 15.17 -3.29 19.78
N GLY A 441 15.27 -4.55 20.20
CA GLY A 441 14.81 -4.97 21.54
C GLY A 441 14.80 -6.48 21.70
N ARG A 442 13.90 -6.98 22.56
CA ARG A 442 13.65 -8.40 22.74
C ARG A 442 12.16 -8.70 22.71
N ASP A 443 11.79 -9.88 22.24
CA ASP A 443 10.40 -10.37 22.26
C ASP A 443 9.97 -10.86 23.66
N GLU A 444 8.71 -11.30 23.78
CA GLU A 444 8.15 -11.85 25.03
C GLU A 444 8.85 -13.14 25.53
N SER A 445 9.66 -13.79 24.68
CA SER A 445 10.47 -14.97 25.02
C SER A 445 11.93 -14.62 25.33
N GLY A 446 12.34 -13.36 25.17
CA GLY A 446 13.72 -12.88 25.34
C GLY A 446 14.62 -12.98 24.10
N ASN A 447 14.09 -13.42 22.96
CA ASN A 447 14.80 -13.45 21.68
C ASN A 447 15.07 -12.01 21.22
N LEU A 448 16.21 -11.75 20.58
CA LEU A 448 16.52 -10.42 20.05
C LEU A 448 15.69 -10.12 18.80
N LEU A 449 15.21 -8.89 18.70
CA LEU A 449 14.53 -8.34 17.52
C LEU A 449 15.48 -7.36 16.83
N ILE A 450 15.73 -7.56 15.54
CA ILE A 450 16.69 -6.79 14.73
C ILE A 450 15.93 -5.96 13.70
N ILE A 451 16.23 -4.66 13.60
CA ILE A 451 15.68 -3.72 12.62
C ILE A 451 16.73 -3.44 11.54
N HIS A 452 16.42 -3.70 10.27
CA HIS A 452 17.38 -3.59 9.16
C HIS A 452 16.71 -3.40 7.80
N CYS A 453 17.41 -2.76 6.86
CA CYS A 453 17.01 -2.71 5.46
C CYS A 453 17.57 -3.93 4.71
N ALA A 454 16.69 -4.78 4.18
CA ALA A 454 17.03 -6.12 3.71
C ALA A 454 16.65 -6.34 2.23
N SER A 455 17.60 -6.83 1.44
CA SER A 455 17.40 -7.13 0.01
C SER A 455 16.31 -8.17 -0.23
N GLY A 456 16.32 -9.26 0.52
CA GLY A 456 15.34 -10.35 0.42
C GLY A 456 13.92 -10.02 0.89
N TYR A 457 13.69 -8.82 1.43
CA TYR A 457 12.38 -8.27 1.76
C TYR A 457 12.08 -6.96 1.00
N ASN A 458 13.04 -6.51 0.16
CA ASN A 458 13.06 -5.20 -0.50
C ASN A 458 12.69 -4.00 0.40
N ASN A 459 12.88 -4.06 1.72
CA ASN A 459 12.31 -3.08 2.66
C ASN A 459 13.08 -3.01 3.99
N VAL A 460 12.79 -2.00 4.81
CA VAL A 460 13.15 -1.96 6.24
C VAL A 460 12.19 -2.85 7.02
N VAL A 461 12.73 -3.87 7.69
CA VAL A 461 11.96 -4.92 8.39
C VAL A 461 12.44 -5.13 9.82
N ILE A 462 11.60 -5.81 10.62
CA ILE A 462 11.97 -6.35 11.94
C ILE A 462 12.01 -7.88 11.81
N THR A 463 13.14 -8.50 12.20
CA THR A 463 13.34 -9.97 12.17
C THR A 463 13.96 -10.48 13.47
N GLY A 464 14.22 -11.78 13.56
CA GLY A 464 15.11 -12.35 14.57
C GLY A 464 16.60 -12.17 14.21
N ILE A 465 17.44 -13.05 14.77
CA ILE A 465 18.90 -13.04 14.60
C ILE A 465 19.40 -13.92 13.45
N GLU A 466 18.52 -14.41 12.58
CA GLU A 466 18.86 -15.30 11.47
C GLU A 466 19.94 -14.70 10.56
N GLY A 467 21.07 -15.39 10.41
CA GLY A 467 22.21 -14.96 9.59
C GLY A 467 23.24 -14.07 10.32
N PHE A 468 22.86 -13.40 11.41
CA PHE A 468 23.78 -12.58 12.19
C PHE A 468 24.72 -13.45 13.04
N THR A 469 26.02 -13.17 13.00
CA THR A 469 27.07 -13.97 13.67
C THR A 469 27.90 -13.19 14.68
N SER A 470 27.90 -11.85 14.57
CA SER A 470 28.65 -10.93 15.44
C SER A 470 27.74 -9.81 15.92
N ILE A 471 28.07 -9.26 17.10
CA ILE A 471 27.38 -8.14 17.73
C ILE A 471 28.40 -7.18 18.35
N GLY A 472 28.16 -5.89 18.17
CA GLY A 472 29.02 -4.82 18.66
C GLY A 472 28.22 -3.63 19.17
N ARG A 473 28.70 -3.02 20.24
CA ARG A 473 28.18 -1.78 20.81
C ARG A 473 28.86 -0.58 20.16
N PRO A 474 28.13 0.30 19.45
CA PRO A 474 28.69 1.53 18.90
C PRO A 474 29.44 2.35 19.94
N VAL A 475 30.62 2.87 19.56
CA VAL A 475 31.40 3.79 20.41
C VAL A 475 30.65 5.10 20.70
N TYR A 476 29.64 5.43 19.89
CA TYR A 476 28.65 6.48 20.15
C TYR A 476 27.97 6.38 21.53
N PHE A 477 27.82 5.17 22.08
CA PHE A 477 27.26 4.94 23.43
C PHE A 477 28.34 4.76 24.51
N SER A 478 29.53 5.30 24.31
CA SER A 478 30.66 5.28 25.26
C SER A 478 31.06 6.71 25.63
N ASP A 479 31.20 6.99 26.92
CA ASP A 479 31.64 8.29 27.47
C ASP A 479 33.13 8.61 27.20
#